data_AF-A0A424K5I4-F1
#
_entry.id   AF-A0A424K5I4-F1
#
_cell.length_a   1.000
_cell.length_b   1.000
_cell.length_c   1.000
_cell.angle_alpha   90.00
_cell.angle_beta   90.00
_cell.angle_gamma   90.00
#
_symmetry.space_group_name_H-M   'P 1'
#
loop_
_entity.id
_entity.type
_entity.pdbx_description
1 polymer ?
#
loop_
_entity_poly.entity_id
_entity_poly.type
_entity_poly.pdbx_seq_one_letter_code
_entity_poly.pdbx_strand_id
1 'polypeptide(L)' 'AGLGRALSEVGAIIIVGGNIIHYTRVMTTTIALETSRGNLTLAMSLGIILIFIALILNSLALIVNGLSSKYSYD' A
#
# COMPACT_ATOMS: atom_id res chain seq x y z
N ALA A 1 14.88 -4.00 -2.36
CA ALA A 1 14.92 -2.97 -1.30
C ALA A 1 13.57 -2.27 -1.01
N GLY A 2 12.42 -2.73 -1.55
CA GLY A 2 11.14 -2.02 -1.38
C GLY A 2 10.36 -2.38 -0.13
N LEU A 3 10.26 -3.68 0.20
CA LEU A 3 9.37 -4.17 1.25
C LEU A 3 9.77 -3.68 2.66
N GLY A 4 11.07 -3.73 2.99
CA GLY A 4 11.58 -3.19 4.25
C GLY A 4 11.37 -1.68 4.40
N ARG A 5 11.46 -0.90 3.31
CA ARG A 5 11.18 0.54 3.32
C ARG A 5 9.70 0.80 3.61
N ALA A 6 8.80 0.07 2.95
CA ALA A 6 7.36 0.18 3.16
C ALA A 6 6.95 -0.24 4.59
N LEU A 7 7.54 -1.31 5.14
CA LEU A 7 7.28 -1.72 6.53
C LEU A 7 7.79 -0.69 7.54
N SER A 8 9.00 -0.16 7.35
CA SER A 8 9.55 0.89 8.21
C SER A 8 8.74 2.18 8.16
N GLU A 9 8.18 2.53 7.00
CA GLU A 9 7.28 3.68 6.85
C GLU A 9 6.03 3.52 7.72
N VAL A 10 5.33 2.38 7.62
CA VAL A 10 4.13 2.12 8.43
C VAL A 10 4.47 2.14 9.93
N GLY A 11 5.56 1.50 10.34
CA GLY A 11 6.01 1.50 11.73
C GLY A 11 6.31 2.90 12.26
N ALA A 12 7.02 3.72 11.47
CA ALA A 12 7.33 5.10 11.84
C ALA A 12 6.05 5.96 11.96
N ILE A 13 5.10 5.83 11.04
CA ILE A 13 3.84 6.60 11.05
C ILE A 13 3.02 6.30 12.31
N ILE A 14 2.98 5.04 12.76
CA ILE A 14 2.27 4.66 13.98
C ILE A 14 2.88 5.32 15.22
N ILE A 15 4.21 5.40 15.32
CA ILE A 15 4.91 5.96 16.49
C ILE A 15 4.82 7.49 16.51
N VAL A 16 4.99 8.15 15.36
CA VAL A 16 5.04 9.63 15.26
C VAL A 16 3.65 10.27 15.35
N GLY A 17 2.59 9.47 15.36
CA GLY A 17 1.21 9.97 15.46
C GLY A 17 0.57 10.30 14.11
N GLY A 18 1.07 9.73 13.01
CA GLY A 18 0.45 9.85 11.69
C GLY A 18 -0.84 9.05 11.50
N ASN A 19 -1.48 8.59 12.59
CA ASN A 19 -2.69 7.79 12.56
C ASN A 19 -3.97 8.63 12.84
N ILE A 20 -4.01 9.90 12.46
CA ILE A 20 -5.17 10.77 12.68
C ILE A 20 -6.18 10.58 11.54
N ILE A 21 -7.41 10.19 11.89
CA ILE A 21 -8.50 9.93 10.93
C ILE A 21 -8.72 11.18 10.07
N HIS A 22 -8.78 11.02 8.75
CA HIS A 22 -9.02 12.10 7.77
C HIS A 22 -7.96 13.21 7.70
N TYR A 23 -6.82 13.08 8.36
CA TYR A 23 -5.71 14.04 8.26
C TYR A 23 -4.42 13.40 7.78
N THR A 24 -3.88 12.48 8.58
CA THR A 24 -2.55 11.88 8.34
C THR A 24 -2.59 10.37 8.17
N ARG A 25 -3.71 9.74 8.54
CA ARG A 25 -3.88 8.29 8.47
C ARG A 25 -3.91 7.79 7.03
N VAL A 26 -3.00 6.88 6.74
CA VAL A 26 -2.95 6.14 5.47
C VAL A 26 -3.63 4.77 5.61
N MET A 27 -3.97 4.16 4.47
CA MET A 27 -4.69 2.88 4.42
C MET A 27 -3.94 1.77 5.17
N THR A 28 -2.61 1.67 5.01
CA THR A 28 -1.76 0.69 5.70
C THR A 28 -1.78 0.84 7.22
N THR A 29 -1.72 2.07 7.73
CA THR A 29 -1.86 2.33 9.17
C THR A 29 -3.26 2.06 9.69
N THR A 30 -4.30 2.24 8.86
CA THR A 30 -5.68 1.88 9.21
C THR A 30 -5.80 0.36 9.39
N ILE A 31 -5.22 -0.42 8.48
CA ILE A 31 -5.20 -1.89 8.57
C ILE A 31 -4.50 -2.32 9.86
N ALA A 32 -3.32 -1.77 10.15
CA ALA A 32 -2.56 -2.08 11.36
C ALA A 32 -3.32 -1.69 12.64
N LEU A 33 -3.96 -0.53 12.66
CA LEU A 33 -4.75 -0.05 13.80
C LEU A 33 -5.98 -0.92 14.06
N GLU A 34 -6.76 -1.24 13.03
CA GLU A 34 -7.99 -2.03 13.16
C GLU A 34 -7.67 -3.48 13.51
N THR A 35 -6.54 -4.02 13.04
CA THR A 35 -6.01 -5.31 13.48
C THR A 35 -5.68 -5.30 14.98
N SER A 36 -4.96 -4.28 15.45
CA SER A 36 -4.61 -4.13 16.88
C SER A 36 -5.83 -3.86 17.78
N ARG A 37 -6.94 -3.37 17.22
CA ARG A 37 -8.23 -3.19 17.91
C ARG A 37 -9.10 -4.45 17.91
N GLY A 38 -8.69 -5.51 17.23
CA GLY A 38 -9.46 -6.75 17.07
C GLY A 38 -10.58 -6.67 16.00
N ASN A 39 -10.69 -5.57 15.25
CA ASN A 39 -11.64 -5.42 14.17
C ASN A 39 -11.08 -6.01 12.85
N LEU A 40 -10.96 -7.33 12.85
CA LEU A 40 -10.36 -8.07 11.74
C LEU A 40 -11.17 -7.96 10.45
N THR A 41 -12.51 -7.87 10.53
CA THR A 41 -13.37 -7.74 9.35
C THR A 41 -13.04 -6.47 8.55
N LEU A 42 -12.90 -5.32 9.22
CA LEU A 42 -12.53 -4.08 8.56
C LEU A 42 -11.07 -4.11 8.07
N ALA A 43 -10.15 -4.65 8.88
CA ALA A 43 -8.74 -4.75 8.49
C ALA A 43 -8.53 -5.65 7.25
N MET A 44 -9.21 -6.80 7.21
CA MET A 44 -9.10 -7.75 6.08
C MET A 44 -9.74 -7.20 4.81
N SER A 45 -10.91 -6.56 4.90
CA SER A 45 -11.55 -5.94 3.74
C SER A 45 -10.65 -4.86 3.11
N LEU A 46 -10.08 -3.96 3.93
CA LEU A 46 -9.13 -2.97 3.45
C LEU A 46 -7.83 -3.61 2.91
N GLY A 47 -7.35 -4.68 3.53
CA GLY A 47 -6.17 -5.42 3.07
C GLY A 47 -6.35 -6.03 1.68
N ILE A 48 -7.51 -6.64 1.41
CA ILE A 48 -7.84 -7.20 0.10
C ILE A 48 -7.91 -6.10 -0.97
N ILE A 49 -8.55 -4.97 -0.64
CA ILE A 49 -8.62 -3.80 -1.53
C ILE A 49 -7.21 -3.30 -1.88
N LEU A 50 -6.33 -3.18 -0.87
CA LEU A 50 -4.96 -2.71 -1.06
C LEU A 50 -4.15 -3.65 -1.97
N ILE A 51 -4.28 -4.97 -1.79
CA ILE A 51 -3.63 -5.97 -2.66
C ILE A 51 -4.14 -5.82 -4.10
N PHE A 52 -5.45 -5.66 -4.29
CA PHE A 52 -6.04 -5.51 -5.62
C PHE A 52 -5.51 -4.26 -6.34
N ILE A 53 -5.45 -3.13 -5.64
CA ILE A 53 -4.87 -1.88 -6.17
C ILE A 53 -3.39 -2.07 -6.52
N ALA A 54 -2.61 -2.70 -5.63
CA ALA A 54 -1.18 -2.94 -5.86
C ALA A 54 -0.94 -3.80 -7.10
N LEU A 55 -1.74 -4.85 -7.31
CA LEU A 55 -1.66 -5.70 -8.49
C LEU A 55 -2.02 -4.93 -9.76
N ILE A 56 -3.11 -4.14 -9.75
CA ILE A 56 -3.51 -3.32 -10.89
C ILE A 56 -2.39 -2.35 -11.28
N LEU A 57 -1.85 -1.61 -10.31
CA LEU A 57 -0.79 -0.64 -10.58
C LEU A 57 0.48 -1.32 -11.10
N ASN A 58 0.86 -2.46 -10.51
CA ASN A 58 2.02 -3.22 -10.95
C ASN A 58 1.85 -3.78 -12.37
N SER A 59 0.68 -4.34 -12.68
CA SER A 59 0.34 -4.83 -14.03
C SER A 59 0.32 -3.71 -15.06
N LEU A 60 -0.27 -2.56 -14.72
CA LEU A 60 -0.33 -1.41 -15.61
C LEU A 60 1.07 -0.85 -15.88
N ALA A 61 1.90 -0.74 -14.84
CA ALA A 61 3.30 -0.36 -14.98
C ALA A 61 4.07 -1.33 -15.89
N LEU A 62 3.85 -2.64 -15.73
CA LEU A 62 4.49 -3.65 -16.59
C LEU A 62 4.10 -3.48 -18.06
N ILE A 63 2.80 -3.25 -18.35
CA ILE A 63 2.31 -3.03 -19.72
C ILE A 63 2.94 -1.79 -20.34
N VAL A 64 2.99 -0.67 -19.60
CA VAL A 64 3.59 0.59 -20.07
C VAL A 64 5.09 0.41 -20.38
N ASN A 65 5.83 -0.26 -19.51
CA ASN A 65 7.25 -0.55 -19.74
C ASN A 65 7.47 -1.48 -20.94
N GLY A 66 6.60 -2.48 -21.13
CA GLY A 66 6.64 -3.36 -22.30
C GLY A 66 6.43 -2.61 -23.63
N LEU A 67 5.51 -1.65 -23.65
CA LEU A 67 5.28 -0.77 -24.80
C LEU A 67 6.47 0.15 -25.07
N SER A 68 7.06 0.73 -24.01
CA SER A 68 8.21 1.62 -24.11
C SER A 68 9.48 0.89 -24.59
N SER A 69 9.68 -0.35 -24.18
CA SER A 69 10.80 -1.18 -24.65
C SER A 69 10.68 -1.44 -26.16
N LYS A 70 9.46 -1.71 -26.64
CA LYS A 70 9.19 -1.95 -28.07
C LYS A 70 9.45 -0.72 -28.95
N TYR A 71 9.33 0.49 -28.41
CA TYR A 71 9.59 1.76 -29.11
C TYR A 71 11.06 2.16 -29.16
N SER A 72 11.94 1.46 -28.42
CA SER A 72 13.37 1.77 -28.33
C SER A 72 14.25 0.81 -29.15
N TYR A 73 13.63 -0.05 -29.98
CA TYR A 73 14.29 -0.96 -30.92
C TYR A 73 14.13 -0.55 -32.40
N ASP A 74 13.65 0.67 -32.65
CA ASP A 74 13.76 1.38 -33.95
C ASP A 74 14.77 2.55 -33.80
#